data_AF-A0A2E2UA21-F1
#
_entry.id   AF-A0A2E2UA21-F1
#
_cell.length_a   1.000
_cell.length_b   1.000
_cell.length_c   1.000
_cell.angle_alpha   90.00
_cell.angle_beta   90.00
_cell.angle_gamma   90.00
#
_symmetry.space_group_name_H-M   'P 1'
#
loop_
_entity.id
_entity.type
_entity.pdbx_description
1 polymer ?
#
loop_
_entity_poly.entity_id
_entity_poly.type
_entity_poly.pdbx_seq_one_letter_code
_entity_poly.pdbx_strand_id
1 'polypeptide(L)'
;MKSLVLILLFTACRLPPQEGGLEFETIRLTQNAESINFATIQSEILGPNCTQCHPGYSDYETVRDNLTAIEDSIKSGRMPKDRPNLAPDLQLLIEEWIKLGAPSESPIQRTVLAPNWDSISKKIIFPKCAQCHNPQGQAAFLDLSTYEAILEQKDYLIGDESGADSYLMEVIQDPQNPMPPEYSGLEQLNVEEVQTMIEWIDKNLPESDL
;
A
#
# COMPACT_ATOMS: atom_id res chain seq x y z
N MET A 1 34.78 19.17 62.25
CA MET A 1 34.40 18.21 61.18
C MET A 1 33.17 18.76 60.47
N LYS A 2 33.34 19.27 59.24
CA LYS A 2 32.26 19.84 58.43
C LYS A 2 31.71 18.72 57.54
N SER A 3 30.50 18.24 57.79
CA SER A 3 29.82 17.31 56.88
C SER A 3 29.14 18.09 55.77
N LEU A 4 29.55 17.79 54.54
CA LEU A 4 29.07 18.33 53.29
C LEU A 4 27.69 17.72 52.98
N VAL A 5 26.67 18.56 52.85
CA VAL A 5 25.33 18.14 52.40
C VAL A 5 25.33 18.16 50.87
N LEU A 6 25.20 16.98 50.25
CA LEU A 6 25.10 16.80 48.81
C LEU A 6 23.62 16.88 48.40
N ILE A 7 23.23 17.99 47.76
CA ILE A 7 21.88 18.20 47.22
C ILE A 7 21.83 17.62 45.80
N LEU A 8 21.10 16.52 45.63
CA LEU A 8 20.77 15.92 44.33
C LEU A 8 19.62 16.72 43.69
N LEU A 9 19.94 17.50 42.65
CA LEU A 9 18.96 18.15 41.79
C LEU A 9 18.46 17.13 40.76
N PHE A 10 17.22 16.66 40.92
CA PHE A 10 16.52 15.89 39.89
C PHE A 10 16.01 16.86 38.82
N THR A 11 16.73 16.95 37.72
CA THR A 11 16.26 17.62 36.49
C THR A 11 15.18 16.73 35.87
N ALA A 12 13.92 17.11 36.05
CA ALA A 12 12.81 16.48 35.34
C ALA A 12 12.90 16.84 33.85
N CYS A 13 13.34 15.90 33.02
CA CYS A 13 13.19 16.01 31.57
C CYS A 13 11.68 15.99 31.25
N ARG A 14 11.12 17.17 30.95
CA ARG A 14 9.82 17.29 30.32
C ARG A 14 9.99 16.87 28.86
N LEU A 15 9.67 15.61 28.56
CA LEU A 15 9.50 15.19 27.17
C LEU A 15 8.31 15.96 26.58
N PRO A 16 8.47 16.63 25.41
CA PRO A 16 7.33 17.18 24.71
C PRO A 16 6.37 16.04 24.32
N PRO A 17 5.05 16.31 24.25
CA PRO A 17 4.10 15.31 23.78
C PRO A 17 4.50 14.86 22.36
N GLN A 18 4.65 13.55 22.17
CA GLN A 18 4.76 12.97 20.83
C GLN A 18 3.43 13.19 20.11
N GLU A 19 3.42 14.01 19.07
CA GLU A 19 2.31 14.11 18.10
C GLU A 19 2.31 12.90 17.14
N GLY A 20 2.43 11.68 17.68
CA GLY A 20 2.45 10.43 16.92
C GLY A 20 1.06 9.87 16.62
N GLY A 21 0.06 10.73 16.38
CA GLY A 21 -1.34 10.31 16.24
C GLY A 21 -1.94 10.50 14.85
N LEU A 22 -1.38 11.38 14.02
CA LEU A 22 -1.99 11.72 12.72
C LEU A 22 -1.39 10.94 11.55
N GLU A 23 -0.14 10.48 11.63
CA GLU A 23 0.48 9.75 10.53
C GLU A 23 -0.13 8.35 10.34
N PHE A 24 -0.42 7.61 11.42
CA PHE A 24 -0.97 6.25 11.30
C PHE A 24 -2.38 6.26 10.69
N GLU A 25 -3.21 7.24 11.04
CA GLU A 25 -4.58 7.37 10.53
C GLU A 25 -4.59 7.91 9.09
N THR A 26 -3.65 8.81 8.76
CA THR A 26 -3.45 9.30 7.39
C THR A 26 -2.90 8.20 6.47
N ILE A 27 -2.01 7.33 6.97
CA ILE A 27 -1.46 6.16 6.25
C ILE A 27 -2.58 5.13 5.99
N ARG A 28 -3.47 4.87 6.96
CA ARG A 28 -4.63 3.99 6.74
C ARG A 28 -5.56 4.53 5.65
N LEU A 29 -5.77 5.85 5.61
CA LEU A 29 -6.60 6.49 4.59
C LEU A 29 -5.93 6.51 3.20
N THR A 30 -4.60 6.62 3.12
CA THR A 30 -3.87 6.55 1.84
C THR A 30 -3.72 5.14 1.31
N GLN A 31 -3.53 4.13 2.17
CA GLN A 31 -3.59 2.72 1.76
C GLN A 31 -4.99 2.30 1.30
N ASN A 32 -6.04 2.83 1.93
CA ASN A 32 -7.41 2.53 1.52
C ASN A 32 -7.80 3.21 0.20
N ALA A 33 -7.14 4.30 -0.21
CA ALA A 33 -7.41 4.99 -1.47
C ALA A 33 -7.20 4.08 -2.70
N GLU A 34 -6.26 3.12 -2.62
CA GLU A 34 -5.97 2.15 -3.69
C GLU A 34 -7.00 0.99 -3.76
N SER A 35 -7.88 0.87 -2.77
CA SER A 35 -8.89 -0.20 -2.65
C SER A 35 -10.32 0.31 -2.39
N ILE A 36 -10.61 1.60 -2.62
CA ILE A 36 -11.97 2.15 -2.42
C ILE A 36 -12.89 1.60 -3.50
N ASN A 37 -13.72 0.63 -3.11
CA ASN A 37 -14.62 -0.09 -4.00
C ASN A 37 -15.90 -0.50 -3.27
N PHE A 38 -16.86 -1.07 -4.01
CA PHE A 38 -18.12 -1.45 -3.39
C PHE A 38 -17.94 -2.44 -2.23
N ALA A 39 -17.01 -3.40 -2.30
CA ALA A 39 -16.79 -4.35 -1.20
C ALA A 39 -16.32 -3.64 0.07
N THR A 40 -15.39 -2.69 -0.05
CA THR A 40 -14.91 -1.84 1.05
C THR A 40 -16.05 -0.97 1.62
N ILE A 41 -16.83 -0.33 0.75
CA ILE A 41 -17.98 0.49 1.16
C ILE A 41 -19.06 -0.37 1.81
N GLN A 42 -19.24 -1.59 1.34
CA GLN A 42 -20.17 -2.56 1.87
C GLN A 42 -19.78 -3.01 3.27
N SER A 43 -18.50 -3.32 3.52
CA SER A 43 -18.04 -3.79 4.83
C SER A 43 -17.95 -2.68 5.87
N GLU A 44 -17.44 -1.51 5.48
CA GLU A 44 -17.15 -0.41 6.42
C GLU A 44 -18.38 0.47 6.69
N ILE A 45 -19.27 0.64 5.69
CA ILE A 45 -20.34 1.64 5.76
C ILE A 45 -21.72 0.98 5.65
N LEU A 46 -22.05 0.42 4.48
CA LEU A 46 -23.43 0.02 4.18
C LEU A 46 -23.89 -1.14 5.07
N GLY A 47 -23.06 -2.16 5.25
CA GLY A 47 -23.35 -3.32 6.09
C GLY A 47 -23.68 -2.96 7.55
N PRO A 48 -22.78 -2.30 8.28
CA PRO A 48 -23.01 -1.98 9.69
C PRO A 48 -24.05 -0.87 9.91
N ASN A 49 -24.18 0.07 8.98
CA ASN A 49 -24.97 1.29 9.21
C ASN A 49 -26.31 1.36 8.46
N CYS A 50 -26.45 0.64 7.35
CA CYS A 50 -27.57 0.84 6.42
C CYS A 50 -28.41 -0.42 6.16
N THR A 51 -27.78 -1.58 5.95
CA THR A 51 -28.50 -2.78 5.43
C THR A 51 -29.55 -3.35 6.38
N GLN A 52 -29.45 -3.07 7.68
CA GLN A 52 -30.48 -3.49 8.63
C GLN A 52 -31.86 -2.89 8.33
N CYS A 53 -31.90 -1.63 7.86
CA CYS A 53 -33.14 -0.95 7.50
C CYS A 53 -33.34 -0.87 5.97
N HIS A 54 -32.25 -1.00 5.20
CA HIS A 54 -32.23 -0.97 3.75
C HIS A 54 -31.62 -2.27 3.20
N PRO A 55 -32.31 -3.42 3.26
CA PRO A 55 -31.72 -4.70 2.88
C PRO A 55 -31.20 -4.75 1.43
N GLY A 56 -31.82 -3.99 0.53
CA GLY A 56 -31.36 -3.88 -0.87
C GLY A 56 -29.99 -3.21 -1.03
N TYR A 57 -29.48 -2.51 -0.01
CA TYR A 57 -28.16 -1.88 -0.07
C TYR A 57 -26.99 -2.87 0.08
N SER A 58 -27.25 -4.18 0.21
CA SER A 58 -26.22 -5.19 0.01
C SER A 58 -25.90 -5.47 -1.47
N ASP A 59 -26.70 -4.92 -2.38
CA ASP A 59 -26.56 -5.06 -3.83
C ASP A 59 -25.99 -3.79 -4.46
N TYR A 60 -24.93 -3.94 -5.24
CA TYR A 60 -24.23 -2.82 -5.85
C TYR A 60 -25.13 -2.00 -6.79
N GLU A 61 -25.87 -2.66 -7.66
CA GLU A 61 -26.71 -2.00 -8.67
C GLU A 61 -27.77 -1.13 -7.98
N THR A 62 -28.39 -1.64 -6.93
CA THR A 62 -29.34 -0.91 -6.09
C THR A 62 -28.71 0.34 -5.46
N VAL A 63 -27.49 0.23 -4.93
CA VAL A 63 -26.78 1.36 -4.33
C VAL A 63 -26.41 2.40 -5.38
N ARG A 64 -25.87 1.97 -6.52
CA ARG A 64 -25.50 2.83 -7.65
C ARG A 64 -26.70 3.60 -8.18
N ASP A 65 -27.84 2.94 -8.35
CA ASP A 65 -29.06 3.57 -8.86
C ASP A 65 -29.66 4.60 -7.87
N ASN A 66 -29.28 4.53 -6.59
CA ASN A 66 -29.74 5.43 -5.53
C ASN A 66 -28.62 6.35 -5.00
N LEU A 67 -27.47 6.41 -5.66
CA LEU A 67 -26.23 6.98 -5.11
C LEU A 67 -26.39 8.42 -4.63
N THR A 68 -27.00 9.27 -5.44
CA THR A 68 -27.26 10.68 -5.10
C THR A 68 -28.15 10.83 -3.87
N ALA A 69 -29.22 10.02 -3.77
CA ALA A 69 -30.13 10.08 -2.62
C ALA A 69 -29.45 9.61 -1.32
N ILE A 70 -28.56 8.61 -1.42
CA ILE A 70 -27.74 8.12 -0.32
C ILE A 70 -26.78 9.23 0.14
N GLU A 71 -26.02 9.81 -0.80
CA GLU A 71 -25.05 10.88 -0.54
C GLU A 71 -25.71 12.08 0.15
N ASP A 72 -26.82 12.58 -0.41
CA ASP A 72 -27.56 13.72 0.14
C ASP A 72 -28.06 13.45 1.56
N SER A 73 -28.50 12.22 1.83
CA SER A 73 -29.05 11.85 3.12
C SER A 73 -27.97 11.70 4.19
N ILE A 74 -26.77 11.25 3.82
CA ILE A 74 -25.60 11.21 4.70
C ILE A 74 -25.10 12.63 4.97
N LYS A 75 -24.87 13.44 3.92
CA LYS A 75 -24.35 14.82 4.04
C LYS A 75 -25.26 15.74 4.85
N SER A 76 -26.57 15.57 4.72
CA SER A 76 -27.55 16.34 5.50
C SER A 76 -27.78 15.79 6.92
N GLY A 77 -27.12 14.70 7.29
CA GLY A 77 -27.28 14.06 8.60
C GLY A 77 -28.67 13.45 8.83
N ARG A 78 -29.43 13.17 7.77
CA ARG A 78 -30.73 12.49 7.87
C ARG A 78 -30.58 10.98 8.08
N MET A 79 -29.44 10.43 7.67
CA MET A 79 -29.11 9.01 7.81
C MET A 79 -27.71 8.83 8.43
N PRO A 80 -27.52 7.83 9.29
CA PRO A 80 -28.49 6.79 9.66
C PRO A 80 -29.58 7.26 10.64
N LYS A 81 -30.81 6.76 10.49
CA LYS A 81 -31.94 7.14 11.35
C LYS A 81 -31.82 6.54 12.74
N ASP A 82 -32.11 7.33 13.78
CA ASP A 82 -32.12 6.91 15.19
C ASP A 82 -30.76 6.37 15.70
N ARG A 83 -29.68 6.75 15.01
CA ARG A 83 -28.29 6.46 15.37
C ARG A 83 -27.44 7.72 15.19
N PRO A 84 -26.24 7.77 15.77
CA PRO A 84 -25.27 8.79 15.41
C PRO A 84 -25.00 8.79 13.91
N ASN A 85 -24.71 9.98 13.36
CA ASN A 85 -24.22 10.11 11.99
C ASN A 85 -22.93 9.28 11.83
N LEU A 86 -22.62 8.93 10.58
CA LEU A 86 -21.35 8.28 10.26
C LEU A 86 -20.18 9.10 10.81
N ALA A 87 -19.16 8.40 11.30
CA ALA A 87 -17.91 9.04 11.72
C ALA A 87 -17.29 9.82 10.54
N PRO A 88 -16.55 10.92 10.80
CA PRO A 88 -16.04 11.79 9.74
C PRO A 88 -15.18 11.08 8.69
N ASP A 89 -14.39 10.09 9.10
CA ASP A 89 -13.58 9.23 8.24
C ASP A 89 -14.44 8.36 7.30
N LEU A 90 -15.55 7.80 7.78
CA LEU A 90 -16.49 7.04 6.97
C LEU A 90 -17.26 7.93 5.98
N GLN A 91 -17.58 9.17 6.37
CA GLN A 91 -18.17 10.15 5.44
C GLN A 91 -17.18 10.49 4.32
N LEU A 92 -15.92 10.73 4.67
CA LEU A 92 -14.88 10.99 3.68
C LEU A 92 -14.66 9.78 2.74
N LEU A 93 -14.70 8.56 3.28
CA LEU A 93 -14.54 7.33 2.50
C LEU A 93 -15.64 7.16 1.45
N ILE A 94 -16.91 7.37 1.81
CA ILE A 94 -18.01 7.28 0.82
C ILE A 94 -17.98 8.43 -0.18
N GLU A 95 -17.60 9.64 0.23
CA GLU A 95 -17.45 10.79 -0.67
C GLU A 95 -16.36 10.53 -1.72
N GLU A 96 -15.21 9.99 -1.32
CA GLU A 96 -14.13 9.67 -2.26
C GLU A 96 -14.52 8.51 -3.19
N TRP A 97 -15.20 7.47 -2.68
CA TRP A 97 -15.75 6.41 -3.54
C TRP A 97 -16.70 6.95 -4.61
N ILE A 98 -17.62 7.83 -4.23
CA ILE A 98 -18.58 8.48 -5.15
C ILE A 98 -17.84 9.31 -6.18
N LYS A 99 -16.84 10.10 -5.76
CA LYS A 99 -16.01 10.93 -6.64
C LYS A 99 -15.21 10.10 -7.65
N LEU A 100 -14.83 8.87 -7.31
CA LEU A 100 -14.22 7.89 -8.22
C LEU A 100 -15.22 7.22 -9.18
N GLY A 101 -16.50 7.61 -9.15
CA GLY A 101 -17.56 7.03 -9.99
C GLY A 101 -18.21 5.79 -9.38
N ALA A 102 -18.08 5.60 -8.06
CA ALA A 102 -18.64 4.49 -7.30
C ALA A 102 -18.36 3.11 -7.93
N PRO A 103 -17.09 2.72 -8.14
CA PRO A 103 -16.77 1.47 -8.83
C PRO A 103 -17.28 0.24 -8.06
N SER A 104 -17.90 -0.71 -8.78
CA SER A 104 -18.44 -1.98 -8.25
C SER A 104 -17.36 -2.94 -7.79
N GLU A 105 -16.35 -3.09 -8.63
CA GLU A 105 -15.14 -3.79 -8.28
C GLU A 105 -14.19 -2.74 -7.73
N SER A 106 -13.08 -3.16 -7.12
CA SER A 106 -11.93 -2.26 -7.15
C SER A 106 -11.80 -1.78 -8.59
N PRO A 107 -11.46 -0.49 -8.85
CA PRO A 107 -10.72 -0.27 -10.06
C PRO A 107 -9.60 -1.30 -9.92
N ILE A 108 -9.68 -2.39 -10.68
CA ILE A 108 -8.59 -3.32 -10.77
C ILE A 108 -7.56 -2.35 -11.27
N GLN A 109 -6.68 -1.93 -10.37
CA GLN A 109 -5.47 -1.34 -10.80
C GLN A 109 -4.76 -2.52 -11.46
N ARG A 110 -5.09 -2.73 -12.74
CA ARG A 110 -4.18 -2.29 -13.78
C ARG A 110 -3.78 -0.85 -13.48
N THR A 111 -3.10 -0.62 -12.34
CA THR A 111 -1.99 0.29 -12.32
C THR A 111 -1.14 -0.40 -13.34
N VAL A 112 -1.17 0.09 -14.57
CA VAL A 112 -0.32 -0.42 -15.63
C VAL A 112 1.03 -0.61 -14.97
N LEU A 113 1.49 -1.86 -14.92
CA LEU A 113 2.79 -2.13 -14.35
C LEU A 113 3.76 -1.33 -15.22
N ALA A 114 4.29 -0.28 -14.62
CA ALA A 114 5.05 0.73 -15.33
C ALA A 114 6.52 0.41 -15.09
N PRO A 115 7.38 0.53 -16.11
CA PRO A 115 8.79 0.22 -16.00
C PRO A 115 9.54 1.36 -15.30
N ASN A 116 9.18 1.65 -14.05
CA ASN A 116 9.80 2.64 -13.17
C ASN A 116 9.78 2.14 -11.71
N TRP A 117 10.65 2.69 -10.87
CA TRP A 117 10.80 2.27 -9.48
C TRP A 117 9.50 2.47 -8.68
N ASP A 118 8.81 3.60 -8.83
CA ASP A 118 7.55 3.87 -8.14
C ASP A 118 6.49 2.76 -8.31
N SER A 119 6.43 2.16 -9.49
CA SER A 119 5.46 1.11 -9.84
C SER A 119 5.97 -0.29 -9.47
N ILE A 120 7.22 -0.60 -9.83
CA ILE A 120 7.84 -1.91 -9.61
C ILE A 120 8.12 -2.16 -8.13
N SER A 121 8.53 -1.15 -7.36
CA SER A 121 8.81 -1.30 -5.93
C SER A 121 7.57 -1.77 -5.17
N LYS A 122 6.43 -1.13 -5.41
CA LYS A 122 5.16 -1.40 -4.73
C LYS A 122 4.55 -2.74 -5.13
N LYS A 123 4.72 -3.15 -6.39
CA LYS A 123 3.99 -4.32 -6.95
C LYS A 123 4.83 -5.59 -7.07
N ILE A 124 6.15 -5.46 -7.14
CA ILE A 124 7.07 -6.59 -7.32
C ILE A 124 8.08 -6.63 -6.19
N ILE A 125 8.92 -5.61 -6.05
CA ILE A 125 10.11 -5.70 -5.18
C ILE A 125 9.72 -5.87 -3.73
N PHE A 126 8.86 -5.00 -3.17
CA PHE A 126 8.44 -5.10 -1.77
C PHE A 126 7.61 -6.35 -1.46
N PRO A 127 6.59 -6.73 -2.25
CA PRO A 127 5.79 -7.91 -1.93
C PRO A 127 6.52 -9.24 -2.17
N LYS A 128 7.49 -9.31 -3.09
CA LYS A 128 8.10 -10.59 -3.52
C LYS A 128 9.59 -10.70 -3.18
N CYS A 129 10.37 -9.63 -3.33
CA CYS A 129 11.84 -9.70 -3.24
C CYS A 129 12.36 -9.25 -1.86
N ALA A 130 11.99 -8.05 -1.43
CA ALA A 130 12.46 -7.43 -0.20
C ALA A 130 11.95 -8.11 1.07
N GLN A 131 11.02 -9.08 0.96
CA GLN A 131 10.65 -9.97 2.07
C GLN A 131 11.86 -10.76 2.60
N CYS A 132 12.80 -11.10 1.71
CA CYS A 132 14.04 -11.82 2.05
C CYS A 132 15.30 -10.97 1.79
N HIS A 133 15.28 -10.14 0.76
CA HIS A 133 16.39 -9.29 0.31
C HIS A 133 16.33 -7.89 0.95
N ASN A 134 16.54 -7.85 2.27
CA ASN A 134 16.65 -6.63 3.05
C ASN A 134 17.72 -6.82 4.15
N PRO A 135 18.21 -5.77 4.82
CA PRO A 135 19.31 -5.90 5.78
C PRO A 135 18.99 -6.77 7.01
N GLN A 136 17.72 -7.06 7.29
CA GLN A 136 17.27 -7.96 8.35
C GLN A 136 16.74 -9.30 7.82
N GLY A 137 16.76 -9.51 6.50
CA GLY A 137 16.16 -10.66 5.82
C GLY A 137 17.11 -11.85 5.70
N GLN A 138 16.55 -12.98 5.27
CA GLN A 138 17.31 -14.23 5.11
C GLN A 138 18.35 -14.17 3.98
N ALA A 139 18.22 -13.20 3.07
CA ALA A 139 19.13 -12.96 1.95
C ALA A 139 19.78 -11.56 2.04
N ALA A 140 20.14 -11.12 3.25
CA ALA A 140 20.71 -9.80 3.53
C ALA A 140 22.04 -9.46 2.83
N PHE A 141 22.67 -10.43 2.16
CA PHE A 141 23.86 -10.20 1.34
C PHE A 141 23.56 -9.41 0.05
N LEU A 142 22.28 -9.36 -0.35
CA LEU A 142 21.77 -8.60 -1.49
C LEU A 142 20.55 -7.81 -0.99
N ASP A 143 20.72 -6.51 -0.77
CA ASP A 143 19.65 -5.62 -0.33
C ASP A 143 18.88 -5.06 -1.54
N LEU A 144 17.57 -5.31 -1.59
CA LEU A 144 16.64 -4.81 -2.61
C LEU A 144 15.54 -3.93 -1.99
N SER A 145 15.70 -3.53 -0.72
CA SER A 145 14.66 -2.81 0.04
C SER A 145 14.59 -1.31 -0.28
N THR A 146 15.58 -0.78 -0.99
CA THR A 146 15.63 0.63 -1.42
C THR A 146 16.12 0.75 -2.86
N TYR A 147 15.79 1.88 -3.50
CA TYR A 147 16.25 2.17 -4.85
C TYR A 147 17.78 2.35 -4.89
N GLU A 148 18.32 3.05 -3.90
CA GLU A 148 19.75 3.29 -3.74
C GLU A 148 20.53 1.98 -3.59
N ALA A 149 20.05 1.03 -2.77
CA ALA A 149 20.71 -0.26 -2.61
C ALA A 149 20.79 -1.06 -3.92
N ILE A 150 19.76 -0.96 -4.77
CA ILE A 150 19.77 -1.59 -6.10
C ILE A 150 20.77 -0.90 -7.02
N LEU A 151 20.80 0.44 -7.02
CA LEU A 151 21.75 1.20 -7.83
C LEU A 151 23.21 0.92 -7.43
N GLU A 152 23.49 0.79 -6.15
CA GLU A 152 24.83 0.44 -5.64
C GLU A 152 25.30 -0.94 -6.13
N GLN A 153 24.37 -1.84 -6.43
CA GLN A 153 24.64 -3.20 -6.90
C GLN A 153 24.37 -3.39 -8.40
N LYS A 154 24.05 -2.31 -9.12
CA LYS A 154 23.65 -2.35 -10.52
C LYS A 154 24.68 -3.06 -11.41
N ASP A 155 25.96 -2.78 -11.23
CA ASP A 155 27.03 -3.38 -12.03
C ASP A 155 27.07 -4.91 -11.86
N TYR A 156 26.71 -5.43 -10.68
CA TYR A 156 26.64 -6.87 -10.40
C TYR A 156 25.33 -7.49 -10.89
N LEU A 157 24.20 -6.82 -10.67
CA LEU A 157 22.87 -7.35 -10.98
C LEU A 157 22.51 -7.27 -12.47
N ILE A 158 22.99 -6.24 -13.15
CA ILE A 158 22.55 -5.87 -14.50
C ILE A 158 23.75 -5.85 -15.47
N GLY A 159 24.88 -5.29 -15.05
CA GLY A 159 26.05 -5.13 -15.92
C GLY A 159 25.78 -4.22 -17.13
N ASP A 160 26.48 -4.48 -18.23
CA ASP A 160 26.33 -3.78 -19.52
C ASP A 160 25.36 -4.50 -20.48
N GLU A 161 24.61 -5.47 -19.99
CA GLU A 161 23.77 -6.35 -20.81
C GLU A 161 22.34 -5.81 -20.97
N SER A 162 21.57 -6.44 -21.86
CA SER A 162 20.14 -6.15 -21.97
C SER A 162 19.41 -6.58 -20.69
N GLY A 163 18.25 -6.00 -20.40
CA GLY A 163 17.45 -6.38 -19.24
C GLY A 163 17.10 -7.86 -19.23
N ALA A 164 16.85 -8.45 -20.40
CA ALA A 164 16.52 -9.87 -20.54
C ALA A 164 17.69 -10.81 -20.23
N ASP A 165 18.92 -10.37 -20.49
CA ASP A 165 20.13 -11.15 -20.29
C ASP A 165 20.79 -10.89 -18.93
N SER A 166 20.34 -9.86 -18.20
CA SER A 166 20.89 -9.49 -16.89
C SER A 166 20.92 -10.65 -15.88
N TYR A 167 21.94 -10.66 -15.03
CA TYR A 167 22.09 -11.66 -13.96
C TYR A 167 20.86 -11.70 -13.02
N LEU A 168 20.25 -10.55 -12.74
CA LEU A 168 19.00 -10.48 -11.99
C LEU A 168 17.89 -11.30 -12.65
N MET A 169 17.69 -11.15 -13.96
CA MET A 169 16.66 -11.88 -14.70
C MET A 169 17.00 -13.36 -14.92
N GLU A 170 18.29 -13.71 -15.01
CA GLU A 170 18.76 -15.10 -15.01
C GLU A 170 18.35 -15.82 -13.71
N VAL A 171 18.66 -15.22 -12.55
CA VAL A 171 18.37 -15.81 -11.24
C VAL A 171 16.87 -15.88 -10.95
N ILE A 172 16.11 -14.85 -11.30
CA ILE A 172 14.64 -14.84 -11.12
C ILE A 172 13.99 -15.99 -11.88
N GLN A 173 14.46 -16.26 -13.10
CA GLN A 173 13.85 -17.22 -14.02
C GLN A 173 14.56 -18.58 -14.05
N ASP A 174 15.47 -18.86 -13.11
CA ASP A 174 16.18 -20.13 -13.05
C ASP A 174 15.18 -21.30 -12.93
N PRO A 175 15.19 -22.29 -13.85
CA PRO A 175 14.18 -23.35 -13.88
C PRO A 175 14.35 -24.40 -12.77
N GLN A 176 15.42 -24.34 -11.98
CA GLN A 176 15.71 -25.24 -10.88
C GLN A 176 15.63 -24.53 -9.52
N ASN A 177 16.04 -23.27 -9.45
CA ASN A 177 16.09 -22.46 -8.23
C ASN A 177 15.58 -21.03 -8.51
N PRO A 178 14.31 -20.86 -8.90
CA PRO A 178 13.77 -19.55 -9.23
C PRO A 178 13.71 -18.65 -7.99
N MET A 179 13.59 -17.35 -8.22
CA MET A 179 13.37 -16.35 -7.16
C MET A 179 12.03 -15.62 -7.38
N PRO A 180 11.14 -15.55 -6.36
CA PRO A 180 11.31 -16.06 -4.99
C PRO A 180 11.43 -17.60 -4.93
N PRO A 181 12.03 -18.23 -3.91
CA PRO A 181 12.12 -19.68 -3.86
C PRO A 181 10.72 -20.31 -3.75
N GLU A 182 10.46 -21.45 -4.42
CA GLU A 182 9.15 -22.12 -4.38
C GLU A 182 8.68 -22.45 -2.94
N TYR A 183 9.62 -22.76 -2.05
CA TYR A 183 9.32 -23.08 -0.65
C TYR A 183 8.96 -21.85 0.20
N SER A 184 9.13 -20.62 -0.32
CA SER A 184 8.84 -19.38 0.42
C SER A 184 7.35 -19.10 0.58
N GLY A 185 6.51 -19.70 -0.26
CA GLY A 185 5.07 -19.41 -0.33
C GLY A 185 4.74 -18.07 -1.00
N LEU A 186 5.73 -17.34 -1.50
CA LEU A 186 5.54 -16.15 -2.35
C LEU A 186 5.34 -16.59 -3.81
N GLU A 187 4.48 -15.88 -4.52
CA GLU A 187 4.25 -16.14 -5.94
C GLU A 187 5.48 -15.75 -6.78
N GLN A 188 5.75 -16.57 -7.80
CA GLN A 188 6.70 -16.21 -8.86
C GLN A 188 6.23 -14.95 -9.61
N LEU A 189 7.16 -14.34 -10.35
CA LEU A 189 6.77 -13.31 -11.30
C LEU A 189 5.99 -13.95 -12.45
N ASN A 190 4.87 -13.33 -12.82
CA ASN A 190 4.14 -13.67 -14.04
C ASN A 190 4.80 -13.02 -15.27
N VAL A 191 4.30 -13.36 -16.47
CA VAL A 191 4.86 -12.88 -17.74
C VAL A 191 4.86 -11.34 -17.86
N GLU A 192 3.81 -10.66 -17.37
CA GLU A 192 3.75 -9.20 -17.38
C GLU A 192 4.80 -8.60 -16.43
N GLU A 193 4.94 -9.16 -15.23
CA GLU A 193 5.92 -8.72 -14.24
C GLU A 193 7.36 -8.90 -14.73
N VAL A 194 7.67 -10.05 -15.33
CA VAL A 194 8.96 -10.32 -15.98
C VAL A 194 9.23 -9.29 -17.07
N GLN A 195 8.27 -9.04 -17.95
CA GLN A 195 8.45 -8.11 -19.07
C GLN A 195 8.66 -6.67 -18.61
N THR A 196 7.95 -6.22 -17.57
CA THR A 196 8.13 -4.88 -17.03
C THR A 196 9.44 -4.73 -16.26
N MET A 197 9.90 -5.76 -15.55
CA MET A 197 11.24 -5.76 -14.94
C MET A 197 12.34 -5.60 -16.01
N ILE A 198 12.24 -6.35 -17.11
CA ILE A 198 13.16 -6.23 -18.25
C ILE A 198 13.12 -4.81 -18.83
N GLU A 199 11.93 -4.27 -19.08
CA GLU A 199 11.79 -2.92 -19.65
C GLU A 199 12.33 -1.82 -18.71
N TRP A 200 12.17 -1.98 -17.39
CA TRP A 200 12.72 -1.06 -16.40
C TRP A 200 14.26 -1.07 -16.40
N ILE A 201 14.85 -2.27 -16.52
CA ILE A 201 16.30 -2.42 -16.65
C ILE A 201 16.78 -1.79 -17.97
N ASP A 202 16.12 -2.08 -19.10
CA ASP A 202 16.45 -1.52 -20.42
C ASP A 202 16.34 0.01 -20.46
N LYS A 203 15.43 0.59 -19.68
CA LYS A 203 15.28 2.05 -19.51
C LYS A 203 16.30 2.66 -18.56
N ASN A 204 17.28 1.89 -18.11
CA ASN A 204 18.32 2.32 -17.18
C ASN A 204 17.75 2.73 -15.80
N LEU A 205 16.77 1.95 -15.32
CA LEU A 205 16.21 2.02 -13.98
C LEU A 205 15.56 3.38 -13.62
N PRO A 206 14.63 3.95 -14.40
CA PRO A 206 14.01 5.22 -14.04
C PRO A 206 13.28 5.13 -12.69
N GLU A 207 13.37 6.19 -11.89
CA GLU A 207 12.73 6.25 -10.56
C GLU A 207 11.21 6.47 -10.66
N SER A 208 10.79 7.39 -11.53
CA SER A 208 9.39 7.73 -11.79
C SER A 208 9.11 7.82 -13.29
N ASP A 209 7.85 8.06 -13.66
CA ASP A 209 7.52 8.48 -15.03
C ASP A 209 8.21 9.83 -15.34
N LEU A 210 8.87 9.92 -16.51
CA LEU A 210 9.51 11.13 -17.03
C LEU A 210 8.49 12.08 -17.67
#